data_AF-A0A961TYL6-F1
#
_entry.id   AF-A0A961TYL6-F1
#
_cell.length_a   1.000
_cell.length_b   1.000
_cell.length_c   1.000
_cell.angle_alpha   90.00
_cell.angle_beta   90.00
_cell.angle_gamma   90.00
#
_symmetry.space_group_name_H-M   'P 1'
#
loop_
_entity.id
_entity.type
_entity.pdbx_description
1 polymer ?
#
loop_
_entity_poly.entity_id
_entity_poly.type
_entity_poly.pdbx_seq_one_letter_code
_entity_poly.pdbx_strand_id
1 'polypeptide(L)' 'MDLLSLGNLVVTYARAQQPALSDVSLDVASGTRIGIIGESGSGKSTLAQA' A
#
# COMPACT_ATOMS: atom_id res chain seq x y z
N MET A 1 -5.89 7.18 18.08
CA MET A 1 -4.99 8.04 17.28
C MET A 1 -4.25 7.11 16.34
N ASP A 2 -4.42 7.34 15.05
CA ASP A 2 -3.79 6.51 14.02
C ASP A 2 -2.32 6.88 13.89
N LEU A 3 -1.48 5.87 13.74
CA LEU A 3 -0.05 6.04 13.50
C LEU A 3 0.23 6.24 12.01
N LEU A 4 -0.54 5.56 11.17
CA LEU A 4 -0.46 5.62 9.71
C LEU A 4 -1.88 5.73 9.16
N SER A 5 -2.11 6.67 8.24
CA SER A 5 -3.35 6.78 7.47
C SER A 5 -2.98 7.06 6.02
N LEU A 6 -3.49 6.24 5.12
CA LEU A 6 -3.30 6.31 3.67
C LEU A 6 -4.69 6.39 3.03
N GLY A 7 -4.91 7.35 2.15
CA GLY A 7 -6.17 7.49 1.41
C GLY A 7 -5.90 7.53 -0.10
N ASN A 8 -6.64 6.70 -0.84
CA ASN A 8 -6.63 6.65 -2.31
C ASN A 8 -5.21 6.59 -2.93
N LEU A 9 -4.32 5.82 -2.30
CA LEU A 9 -2.93 5.68 -2.75
C LEU A 9 -2.89 5.04 -4.14
N VAL A 10 -2.21 5.72 -5.07
CA VAL A 10 -1.89 5.22 -6.41
C VAL A 10 -0.39 5.30 -6.60
N VAL A 11 0.22 4.18 -6.97
CA VAL A 11 1.67 4.11 -7.23
C VAL A 11 1.90 3.56 -8.62
N THR A 12 2.60 4.31 -9.46
CA THR A 12 2.98 3.91 -10.81
C THR A 12 4.48 4.04 -10.98
N TYR A 13 5.15 2.96 -11.40
CA TYR A 13 6.57 3.00 -11.71
C TYR A 13 6.82 3.69 -13.06
N ALA A 14 7.97 4.35 -13.22
CA ALA A 14 8.28 5.18 -14.39
C ALA A 14 8.15 4.46 -15.76
N ARG A 15 8.29 3.12 -15.80
CA ARG A 15 8.18 2.32 -17.03
C ARG A 15 6.89 1.50 -17.11
N ALA A 16 6.00 1.60 -16.13
CA ALA A 16 4.76 0.86 -16.09
C ALA A 16 3.65 1.62 -16.83
N GLN A 17 2.87 0.90 -17.63
CA GLN A 17 1.68 1.45 -18.31
C GLN A 17 0.45 1.46 -17.40
N GLN A 18 0.47 0.68 -16.31
CA GLN A 18 -0.60 0.55 -15.35
C GLN A 18 -0.05 0.76 -13.93
N PRO A 19 -0.86 1.27 -12.98
CA PRO A 19 -0.45 1.41 -11.59
C PRO A 19 -0.12 0.05 -10.97
N ALA A 20 0.91 0.01 -10.14
CA ALA A 20 1.23 -1.13 -9.28
C ALA A 20 0.32 -1.18 -8.05
N LEU A 21 -0.17 -0.03 -7.59
CA LEU A 21 -1.24 0.11 -6.62
C LEU A 21 -2.27 1.09 -7.16
N SER A 22 -3.55 0.77 -7.00
CA SER A 22 -4.66 1.63 -7.39
C SER A 22 -5.71 1.65 -6.28
N ASP A 23 -6.05 2.85 -5.81
CA ASP A 23 -7.11 3.09 -4.83
C ASP A 23 -6.95 2.32 -3.51
N VAL A 24 -5.73 2.33 -2.96
CA VAL A 24 -5.46 1.69 -1.67
C VAL A 24 -5.68 2.70 -0.54
N SER A 25 -6.56 2.36 0.39
CA SER A 25 -6.78 3.12 1.63
C SER A 25 -6.59 2.22 2.84
N LEU A 26 -5.88 2.70 3.85
CA LEU A 26 -5.52 1.94 5.05
C LEU A 26 -5.27 2.88 6.22
N ASP A 27 -5.90 2.56 7.35
CA ASP A 27 -5.63 3.18 8.64
C ASP A 27 -5.02 2.14 9.60
N VAL A 28 -3.92 2.51 10.25
CA VAL A 28 -3.24 1.66 11.24
C VAL A 28 -3.13 2.43 12.54
N ALA A 29 -3.81 1.93 13.56
CA ALA A 29 -3.75 2.48 14.89
C ALA A 29 -2.35 2.28 15.53
N SER A 30 -1.98 3.20 16.41
CA SER A 30 -0.74 3.06 17.18
C SER A 30 -0.74 1.79 18.04
N GLY A 31 0.39 1.09 18.09
CA GLY A 31 0.56 -0.17 18.81
C GLY A 31 0.03 -1.41 18.08
N THR A 32 -0.58 -1.26 16.90
CA THR A 32 -1.05 -2.39 16.08
C THR A 32 0.08 -2.98 15.24
N ARG A 33 0.10 -4.32 15.12
CA ARG A 33 0.90 -5.04 14.14
C ARG A 33 -0.03 -5.64 13.09
N ILE A 34 0.25 -5.34 11.82
CA ILE A 34 -0.51 -5.87 10.67
C ILE A 34 0.42 -6.64 9.73
N GLY A 35 -0.15 -7.55 8.95
CA GLY A 35 0.54 -8.25 7.86
C GLY A 35 -0.14 -7.98 6.53
N ILE A 36 0.66 -7.79 5.48
CA ILE A 36 0.18 -7.64 4.11
C ILE A 36 0.41 -8.97 3.38
N ILE A 37 -0.66 -9.61 2.90
CA ILE A 37 -0.61 -10.91 2.21
C ILE A 37 -1.22 -10.81 0.80
N GLY A 38 -0.87 -11.76 -0.07
CA GLY A 38 -1.34 -11.80 -1.46
C GLY A 38 -0.32 -12.46 -2.41
N GLU A 39 -0.76 -12.78 -3.62
CA GLU A 39 0.05 -13.43 -4.66
C GLU A 39 1.30 -12.64 -5.06
N SER A 40 2.32 -13.30 -5.63
CA SER A 40 3.50 -12.61 -6.12
C SER A 40 3.12 -11.54 -7.16
N GLY A 41 3.68 -10.33 -7.04
CA GLY A 41 3.35 -9.20 -7.91
C GLY A 41 2.12 -8.38 -7.52
N SER A 42 1.38 -8.74 -6.45
CA SER A 42 0.17 -8.02 -6.02
C SER A 42 0.40 -6.63 -5.39
N GLY A 43 1.61 -6.07 -5.46
CA GLY A 43 1.92 -4.73 -4.92
C GLY A 43 2.28 -4.65 -3.43
N LYS A 44 2.43 -5.78 -2.71
CA LYS A 44 2.77 -5.78 -1.26
C LYS A 44 4.03 -4.98 -0.93
N SER A 45 5.14 -5.25 -1.63
CA SER A 45 6.41 -4.53 -1.43
C SER A 45 6.30 -3.08 -1.88
N THR A 46 5.48 -2.79 -2.88
CA THR A 46 5.18 -1.43 -3.32
C THR A 46 4.46 -0.65 -2.21
N LEU A 47 3.47 -1.26 -1.54
CA LEU A 47 2.73 -0.64 -0.43
C LEU A 47 3.64 -0.39 0.78
N ALA A 48 4.62 -1.26 1.03
CA ALA A 48 5.58 -1.09 2.11
C ALA A 48 6.66 -0.01 1.82
N GLN A 49 6.81 0.41 0.57
CA GLN A 49 7.82 1.41 0.15
C GLN A 49 7.26 2.81 -0.09
N ALA A 50 5.95 2.91 -0.33
CA ALA A 50 5.24 4.18 -0.55
C ALA A 50 5.14 4.98 0.75
#